data_AF-A0AAI8ZPX8-F1
#
_entry.id   AF-A0AAI8ZPX8-F1
#
_cell.length_a   1.000
_cell.length_b   1.000
_cell.length_c   1.000
_cell.angle_alpha   90.00
_cell.angle_beta   90.00
_cell.angle_gamma   90.00
#
_symmetry.space_group_name_H-M   'P 1'
#
loop_
_entity.id
_entity.type
_entity.pdbx_description
1 polymer ?
#
loop_
_entity_poly.entity_id
_entity_poly.type
_entity_poly.pdbx_seq_one_letter_code
_entity_poly.pdbx_strand_id
1 'polypeptide(L)'
;MATWDQGNSGGLLAGIGTNNSNAPQGSDVNAALSLIRDNNEFTRSGGNNIGLQSLQGLASLKQQYQQGQQQERQKEFQQAYAGAYASGDRGAMRNLAAQYPDQFEAVRNGMGFIDEDQRNTIGNLASTARLAAQSPEAMGEWLKSSAGDLARVGINPGDVATMYQQNPQGFGEFADHLGLSALGPEKYFDLQDKAAGRQIDRDKLTETVRSNQASEGLQSRGQDITLRGQNISAQNSSLDRDIKRAELQDKALDRQISRETNQVKLDGLRQQQVANQQKVEDAKLAKQQTAQQTYDTFNTALDTIKELKEAPGLKSAVGMSSMLPTRPGGDAANFEAKLDTFKAQTFLPMVQSMKGMGALSDAEGKKLTDAVGALDPKMSEKEFSKSLDRIEGQLRGKLANAQKTFGVPMQQAQSVPTPEQQGGGFSTLWGE
;
A
#
# COMPACT_ATOMS: atom_id res chain seq x y z
N MET A 1 91.71 21.96 72.74
CA MET A 1 92.01 22.40 74.11
C MET A 1 91.93 23.91 74.17
N ALA A 2 91.52 24.44 75.32
CA ALA A 2 91.32 25.85 75.68
C ALA A 2 89.93 26.44 75.32
N THR A 3 89.03 26.21 76.28
CA THR A 3 87.89 27.06 76.66
C THR A 3 88.33 28.49 76.97
N TRP A 4 87.47 29.47 76.72
CA TRP A 4 87.43 30.72 77.46
C TRP A 4 85.97 31.10 77.71
N ASP A 5 85.60 31.11 78.98
CA ASP A 5 84.41 31.74 79.53
C ASP A 5 84.88 32.72 80.62
N GLN A 6 84.46 33.97 80.49
CA GLN A 6 84.50 35.06 81.48
C GLN A 6 84.03 36.32 80.75
N GLY A 7 83.18 37.19 81.28
CA GLY A 7 82.72 37.41 82.63
C GLY A 7 82.20 38.85 82.70
N ASN A 8 81.17 39.06 83.50
CA ASN A 8 80.48 40.33 83.68
C ASN A 8 81.35 41.39 84.39
N SER A 9 81.50 42.57 83.77
CA SER A 9 81.81 43.87 84.38
C SER A 9 81.31 44.90 83.36
N GLY A 10 80.45 45.88 83.64
CA GLY A 10 80.36 46.69 84.83
C GLY A 10 80.79 48.12 84.45
N GLY A 11 79.83 48.96 84.07
CA GLY A 11 79.92 50.40 84.28
C GLY A 11 80.35 51.28 83.11
N LEU A 12 79.66 52.42 83.04
CA LEU A 12 79.95 53.65 82.30
C LEU A 12 79.67 53.61 80.78
N LEU A 13 78.61 54.35 80.42
CA LEU A 13 78.26 54.97 79.13
C LEU A 13 76.81 54.69 78.67
N ALA A 14 75.90 54.55 79.64
CA ALA A 14 74.48 54.82 79.40
C ALA A 14 74.32 56.34 79.20
N GLY A 15 74.22 56.76 77.94
CA GLY A 15 73.97 58.15 77.58
C GLY A 15 75.03 58.67 76.63
N ILE A 16 74.79 58.46 75.34
CA ILE A 16 75.17 59.29 74.17
C ILE A 16 74.95 58.37 72.96
N GLY A 17 73.82 58.51 72.28
CA GLY A 17 73.52 57.71 71.09
C GLY A 17 72.12 57.88 70.51
N THR A 18 71.20 58.53 71.23
CA THR A 18 69.80 58.68 70.78
C THR A 18 69.51 59.89 69.90
N ASN A 19 70.47 60.75 69.56
CA ASN A 19 70.20 61.93 68.71
C ASN A 19 71.32 62.16 67.68
N ASN A 20 71.19 61.54 66.50
CA ASN A 20 71.85 61.99 65.28
C ASN A 20 70.81 62.11 64.15
N SER A 21 70.27 63.32 63.97
CA SER A 21 69.22 63.65 63.01
C SER A 21 69.70 63.79 61.56
N ASN A 22 71.01 63.65 61.29
CA ASN A 22 71.62 63.74 59.97
C ASN A 22 72.04 62.38 59.38
N ALA A 23 71.71 61.28 60.04
CA ALA A 23 71.84 59.94 59.44
C ALA A 23 70.56 59.62 58.62
N PRO A 24 70.68 59.16 57.36
CA PRO A 24 69.51 58.82 56.55
C PRO A 24 68.66 57.77 57.27
N GLN A 25 67.37 58.06 57.43
CA GLN A 25 66.45 57.18 58.14
C GLN A 25 65.96 56.09 57.16
N GLY A 26 65.61 54.90 57.68
CA GLY A 26 65.16 53.77 56.85
C GLY A 26 63.93 54.07 55.97
N SER A 27 63.14 55.11 56.30
CA SER A 27 62.02 55.61 55.50
C SER A 27 62.44 56.32 54.22
N ASP A 28 63.56 57.05 54.23
CA ASP A 28 64.00 57.87 53.10
C ASP A 28 64.58 57.00 51.96
N VAL A 29 65.21 55.89 52.34
CA VAL A 29 65.70 54.87 51.40
C VAL A 29 64.53 54.19 50.67
N ASN A 30 63.41 53.95 51.37
CA ASN A 30 62.22 53.34 50.77
C ASN A 30 61.49 54.26 49.79
N ALA A 31 61.39 55.56 50.07
CA ALA A 31 60.77 56.53 49.17
C ALA A 31 61.61 56.76 47.90
N ALA A 32 62.93 56.83 48.03
CA ALA A 32 63.82 56.93 46.87
C ALA A 32 63.77 55.66 46.00
N LEU A 33 63.74 54.47 46.62
CA LEU A 33 63.65 53.20 45.91
C LEU A 33 62.27 52.95 45.26
N SER A 34 61.19 53.52 45.80
CA SER A 34 59.87 53.45 45.15
C SER A 34 59.82 54.33 43.92
N LEU A 35 60.30 55.58 44.00
CA LEU A 35 60.35 56.49 42.85
C LEU A 35 61.25 55.97 41.73
N ILE A 36 62.38 55.32 42.06
CA ILE A 36 63.26 54.69 41.06
C ILE A 36 62.58 53.46 40.43
N ARG A 37 61.84 52.66 41.21
CA ARG A 37 61.03 51.56 40.67
C ARG A 37 59.94 52.07 39.74
N ASP A 38 59.20 53.10 40.14
CA ASP A 38 58.11 53.67 39.33
C ASP A 38 58.65 54.29 38.03
N ASN A 39 59.78 55.01 38.07
CA ASN A 39 60.41 55.54 36.86
C ASN A 39 60.95 54.44 35.94
N ASN A 40 61.56 53.38 36.51
CA ASN A 40 62.05 52.25 35.73
C ASN A 40 60.91 51.40 35.16
N GLU A 41 59.79 51.26 35.88
CA GLU A 41 58.57 50.58 35.43
C GLU A 41 57.88 51.38 34.32
N PHE A 42 57.81 52.71 34.46
CA PHE A 42 57.28 53.62 33.44
C PHE A 42 58.14 53.64 32.16
N THR A 43 59.47 53.58 32.32
CA THR A 43 60.39 53.49 31.19
C THR A 43 60.37 52.10 30.54
N ARG A 44 60.25 51.00 31.32
CA ARG A 44 60.09 49.63 30.82
C ARG A 44 58.76 49.39 30.10
N SER A 45 57.68 50.01 30.57
CA SER A 45 56.35 49.95 29.96
C SER A 45 56.22 50.84 28.71
N GLY A 46 57.28 51.55 28.32
CA GLY A 46 57.31 52.37 27.11
C GLY A 46 56.52 53.68 27.24
N GLY A 47 56.26 54.17 28.45
CA GLY A 47 55.48 55.38 28.71
C GLY A 47 56.05 56.66 28.08
N ASN A 48 57.35 56.69 27.77
CA ASN A 48 58.03 57.79 27.05
C ASN A 48 58.26 57.52 25.56
N ASN A 49 57.72 56.44 25.01
CA ASN A 49 57.88 56.11 23.60
C ASN A 49 56.82 56.86 22.77
N ILE A 50 57.11 58.12 22.44
CA ILE A 50 56.28 58.99 21.58
C ILE A 50 55.89 58.29 20.26
N GLY A 51 56.75 57.39 19.76
CA GLY A 51 56.44 56.53 18.60
C GLY A 51 55.34 55.50 18.86
N LEU A 52 55.27 54.91 20.05
CA LEU A 52 54.25 53.93 20.42
C LEU A 52 52.91 54.60 20.78
N GLN A 53 52.97 55.75 21.45
CA GLN A 53 51.79 56.55 21.80
C GLN A 53 51.12 57.15 20.56
N SER A 54 51.91 57.60 19.57
CA SER A 54 51.38 58.06 18.28
C SER A 54 50.74 56.91 17.48
N LEU A 55 51.31 55.70 17.52
CA LEU A 55 50.71 54.51 16.90
C LEU A 55 49.41 54.07 17.57
N GLN A 56 49.28 54.16 18.90
CA GLN A 56 48.02 53.94 19.60
C GLN A 56 46.96 55.00 19.24
N GLY A 57 47.34 56.28 19.16
CA GLY A 57 46.44 57.34 18.68
C GLY A 57 45.97 57.12 17.24
N LEU A 58 46.88 56.67 16.36
CA LEU A 58 46.54 56.31 14.97
C LEU A 58 45.67 55.05 14.88
N ALA A 59 45.85 54.07 15.77
CA ALA A 59 44.98 52.89 15.86
C ALA A 59 43.57 53.27 16.33
N SER A 60 43.44 54.15 17.33
CA SER A 60 42.15 54.69 17.77
C SER A 60 41.47 55.54 16.68
N LEU A 61 42.23 56.38 15.96
CA LEU A 61 41.73 57.14 14.81
C LEU A 61 41.31 56.23 13.66
N LYS A 62 42.07 55.16 13.37
CA LYS A 62 41.72 54.15 12.36
C LYS A 62 40.45 53.39 12.75
N GLN A 63 40.30 53.04 14.02
CA GLN A 63 39.11 52.36 14.53
C GLN A 63 37.87 53.28 14.52
N GLN A 64 38.04 54.56 14.87
CA GLN A 64 36.97 55.56 14.83
C GLN A 64 36.57 55.90 13.39
N TYR A 65 37.53 55.99 12.47
CA TYR A 65 37.27 56.19 11.04
C TYR A 65 36.59 54.96 10.41
N GLN A 66 36.99 53.75 10.83
CA GLN A 66 36.37 52.50 10.39
C GLN A 66 34.94 52.33 10.94
N GLN A 67 34.67 52.78 12.17
CA GLN A 67 33.30 52.84 12.73
C GLN A 67 32.42 53.89 12.02
N GLY A 68 32.98 55.06 11.69
CA GLY A 68 32.28 56.09 10.92
C GLY A 68 31.85 55.57 9.54
N GLN A 69 32.75 54.94 8.79
CA GLN A 69 32.43 54.33 7.50
C GLN A 69 31.38 53.22 7.59
N GLN A 70 31.40 52.40 8.65
CA GLN A 70 30.38 51.36 8.84
C GLN A 70 28.99 51.94 9.11
N GLN A 71 28.89 53.06 9.86
CA GLN A 71 27.61 53.73 10.08
C GLN A 71 27.06 54.38 8.80
N GLU A 72 27.92 55.00 7.98
CA GLU A 72 27.52 55.57 6.70
C GLU A 72 27.00 54.48 5.75
N ARG A 73 27.75 53.38 5.60
CA ARG A 73 27.32 52.24 4.78
C ARG A 73 26.00 51.63 5.26
N GLN A 74 25.76 51.57 6.57
CA GLN A 74 24.49 51.11 7.11
C GLN A 74 23.33 52.05 6.77
N LYS A 75 23.53 53.36 6.77
CA LYS A 75 22.50 54.34 6.35
C LYS A 75 22.20 54.23 4.86
N GLU A 76 23.23 54.10 4.02
CA GLU A 76 23.08 53.89 2.58
C GLU A 76 22.32 52.58 2.29
N PHE A 77 22.67 51.50 2.99
CA PHE A 77 21.93 50.25 2.94
C PHE A 77 20.47 50.43 3.34
N GLN A 78 20.16 51.12 4.44
CA GLN A 78 18.78 51.33 4.88
C GLN A 78 17.94 52.07 3.84
N GLN A 79 18.51 53.09 3.19
CA GLN A 79 17.83 53.83 2.12
C GLN A 79 17.62 52.96 0.87
N ALA A 80 18.65 52.24 0.44
CA ALA A 80 18.58 51.35 -0.72
C ALA A 80 17.64 50.16 -0.47
N TYR A 81 17.64 49.61 0.75
CA TYR A 81 16.72 48.57 1.22
C TYR A 81 15.28 49.05 1.23
N ALA A 82 14.99 50.23 1.79
CA ALA A 82 13.65 50.78 1.79
C ALA A 82 13.12 50.99 0.36
N GLY A 83 13.95 51.48 -0.56
CA GLY A 83 13.59 51.64 -1.97
C GLY A 83 13.35 50.31 -2.68
N ALA A 84 14.23 49.32 -2.49
CA ALA A 84 14.11 47.99 -3.08
C ALA A 84 12.95 47.17 -2.49
N TYR A 85 12.63 47.37 -1.21
CA TYR A 85 11.48 46.74 -0.56
C TYR A 85 10.17 47.37 -1.04
N ALA A 86 10.11 48.70 -1.14
CA ALA A 86 8.94 49.43 -1.62
C ALA A 86 8.61 49.17 -3.09
N SER A 87 9.60 48.85 -3.93
CA SER A 87 9.36 48.48 -5.32
C SER A 87 8.69 47.12 -5.48
N GLY A 88 8.74 46.25 -4.44
CA GLY A 88 8.27 44.87 -4.52
C GLY A 88 9.02 44.02 -5.55
N ASP A 89 10.15 44.52 -6.06
CA ASP A 89 10.91 43.84 -7.11
C ASP A 89 12.01 42.95 -6.51
N ARG A 90 11.89 41.65 -6.77
CA ARG A 90 12.89 40.66 -6.40
C ARG A 90 14.25 40.90 -7.06
N GLY A 91 14.28 41.53 -8.24
CA GLY A 91 15.49 41.96 -8.94
C GLY A 91 16.24 43.04 -8.17
N ALA A 92 15.54 44.09 -7.74
CA ALA A 92 16.09 45.14 -6.90
C ALA A 92 16.68 44.59 -5.59
N MET A 93 15.96 43.68 -4.91
CA MET A 93 16.47 43.03 -3.70
C MET A 93 17.68 42.14 -3.97
N ARG A 94 17.71 41.38 -5.07
CA ARG A 94 18.89 40.59 -5.45
C ARG A 94 20.12 41.48 -5.74
N ASN A 95 19.92 42.60 -6.42
CA ASN A 95 20.97 43.57 -6.67
C ASN A 95 21.48 44.21 -5.37
N LEU A 96 20.58 44.42 -4.40
CA LEU A 96 20.94 44.91 -3.08
C LEU A 96 21.77 43.89 -2.29
N ALA A 97 21.41 42.60 -2.35
CA ALA A 97 22.19 41.52 -1.74
C ALA A 97 23.61 41.41 -2.32
N ALA A 98 23.77 41.67 -3.62
CA ALA A 98 25.08 41.69 -4.28
C ALA A 98 25.93 42.92 -3.88
N GLN A 99 25.29 44.07 -3.66
CA GLN A 99 25.95 45.32 -3.25
C GLN A 99 26.32 45.33 -1.76
N TYR A 100 25.51 44.69 -0.91
CA TYR A 100 25.66 44.63 0.55
C TYR A 100 25.65 43.17 1.04
N PRO A 101 26.71 42.39 0.75
CA PRO A 101 26.77 40.97 1.14
C PRO A 101 26.79 40.77 2.66
N ASP A 102 27.25 41.76 3.42
CA ASP A 102 27.20 41.80 4.88
C ASP A 102 25.76 41.89 5.43
N GLN A 103 24.80 42.33 4.62
CA GLN A 103 23.38 42.48 4.97
C GLN A 103 22.47 41.43 4.32
N PHE A 104 23.05 40.35 3.79
CA PHE A 104 22.32 39.34 3.01
C PHE A 104 21.08 38.79 3.71
N GLU A 105 21.15 38.50 5.02
CA GLU A 105 20.02 37.95 5.78
C GLU A 105 18.83 38.93 5.85
N ALA A 106 19.08 40.23 6.01
CA ALA A 106 18.01 41.24 5.99
C ALA A 106 17.33 41.28 4.61
N VAL A 107 18.13 41.24 3.54
CA VAL A 107 17.63 41.20 2.16
C VAL A 107 16.86 39.91 1.87
N ARG A 108 17.35 38.76 2.35
CA ARG A 108 16.67 37.46 2.24
C ARG A 108 15.32 37.46 2.93
N ASN A 109 15.25 37.99 4.15
CA ASN A 109 14.00 38.11 4.89
C ASN A 109 13.02 39.04 4.16
N GLY A 110 13.49 40.21 3.70
CA GLY A 110 12.67 41.13 2.90
C GLY A 110 12.12 40.49 1.62
N MET A 111 12.93 39.72 0.89
CA MET A 111 12.47 38.95 -0.28
C MET A 111 11.38 37.93 0.10
N GLY A 112 11.47 37.30 1.27
CA GLY A 112 10.45 36.38 1.76
C GLY A 112 9.09 37.05 1.98
N PHE A 113 9.07 38.25 2.56
CA PHE A 113 7.84 39.04 2.72
C PHE A 113 7.25 39.48 1.38
N ILE A 114 8.09 39.88 0.42
CA ILE A 114 7.65 40.24 -0.93
C ILE A 114 7.04 39.03 -1.64
N ASP A 115 7.68 37.86 -1.57
CA ASP A 115 7.18 36.62 -2.16
C ASP A 115 5.85 36.16 -1.52
N GLU A 116 5.67 36.39 -0.22
CA GLU A 116 4.43 36.08 0.51
C GLU A 116 3.31 37.07 0.16
N ASP A 117 3.58 38.38 0.12
CA ASP A 117 2.63 39.41 -0.27
C ASP A 117 2.16 39.23 -1.73
N GLN A 118 3.09 38.90 -2.62
CA GLN A 118 2.79 38.59 -4.01
C GLN A 118 1.88 37.35 -4.12
N ARG A 119 2.19 36.25 -3.42
CA ARG A 119 1.34 35.05 -3.41
C ARG A 119 -0.05 35.31 -2.85
N ASN A 120 -0.16 36.09 -1.77
CA ASN A 120 -1.46 36.45 -1.18
C ASN A 120 -2.27 37.33 -2.13
N THR A 121 -1.62 38.27 -2.83
CA THR A 121 -2.24 39.12 -3.85
C THR A 121 -2.76 38.27 -5.01
N ILE A 122 -1.94 37.35 -5.54
CA ILE A 122 -2.34 36.41 -6.61
C ILE A 122 -3.51 35.53 -6.15
N GLY A 123 -3.46 34.99 -4.93
CA GLY A 123 -4.54 34.18 -4.37
C GLY A 123 -5.86 34.95 -4.21
N ASN A 124 -5.80 36.20 -3.74
CA ASN A 124 -6.95 37.07 -3.65
C ASN A 124 -7.52 37.40 -5.05
N LEU A 125 -6.66 37.78 -5.99
CA LEU A 125 -7.04 38.01 -7.39
C LEU A 125 -7.71 36.78 -8.01
N ALA A 126 -7.18 35.58 -7.80
CA ALA A 126 -7.78 34.34 -8.29
C ALA A 126 -9.18 34.10 -7.71
N SER A 127 -9.33 34.26 -6.39
CA SER A 127 -10.60 34.04 -5.71
C SER A 127 -11.66 35.06 -6.15
N THR A 128 -11.28 36.32 -6.28
CA THR A 128 -12.19 37.42 -6.66
C THR A 128 -12.47 37.43 -8.15
N ALA A 129 -11.51 37.04 -9.00
CA ALA A 129 -11.71 36.80 -10.43
C ALA A 129 -12.78 35.74 -10.67
N ARG A 130 -12.74 34.63 -9.92
CA ARG A 130 -13.73 33.55 -10.02
C ARG A 130 -15.13 34.01 -9.62
N LEU A 131 -15.24 34.88 -8.62
CA LEU A 131 -16.51 35.50 -8.24
C LEU A 131 -17.00 36.49 -9.31
N ALA A 132 -16.10 37.32 -9.84
CA ALA A 132 -16.40 38.31 -10.86
C ALA A 132 -16.79 37.68 -12.21
N ALA A 133 -16.26 36.49 -12.53
CA ALA A 133 -16.60 35.74 -13.74
C ALA A 133 -18.09 35.36 -13.85
N GLN A 134 -18.84 35.43 -12.75
CA GLN A 134 -20.26 35.06 -12.71
C GLN A 134 -21.17 36.07 -13.44
N SER A 135 -20.73 37.33 -13.60
CA SER A 135 -21.48 38.32 -14.37
C SER A 135 -20.57 39.33 -15.08
N PRO A 136 -20.94 39.78 -16.30
CA PRO A 136 -20.18 40.80 -17.02
C PRO A 136 -20.01 42.11 -16.23
N GLU A 137 -21.01 42.47 -15.41
CA GLU A 137 -20.99 43.68 -14.59
C GLU A 137 -19.94 43.57 -13.47
N ALA A 138 -19.94 42.45 -12.73
CA ALA A 138 -18.95 42.21 -11.67
C ALA A 138 -17.54 42.09 -12.23
N MET A 139 -17.39 41.53 -13.43
CA MET A 139 -16.12 41.46 -14.16
C MET A 139 -15.57 42.85 -14.49
N GLY A 140 -16.43 43.77 -14.94
CA GLY A 140 -16.05 45.15 -15.22
C GLY A 140 -15.61 45.93 -13.99
N GLU A 141 -16.28 45.73 -12.85
CA GLU A 141 -15.88 46.32 -11.56
C GLU A 141 -14.61 45.70 -11.00
N TRP A 142 -14.45 44.38 -11.14
CA TRP A 142 -13.26 43.67 -10.72
C TRP A 142 -12.02 44.11 -11.50
N LEU A 143 -12.11 44.25 -12.83
CA LEU A 143 -10.98 44.75 -13.65
C LEU A 143 -10.55 46.15 -13.23
N LYS A 144 -11.51 47.03 -12.92
CA LYS A 144 -11.22 48.39 -12.46
C LYS A 144 -10.57 48.42 -11.09
N SER A 145 -11.11 47.66 -10.14
CA SER A 145 -10.61 47.62 -8.76
C SER A 145 -9.29 46.84 -8.61
N SER A 146 -9.09 45.81 -9.45
CA SER A 146 -7.94 44.91 -9.39
C SER A 146 -6.80 45.29 -10.34
N ALA A 147 -6.96 46.34 -11.17
CA ALA A 147 -5.98 46.73 -12.18
C ALA A 147 -4.57 46.97 -11.59
N GLY A 148 -4.50 47.61 -10.42
CA GLY A 148 -3.22 47.89 -9.74
C GLY A 148 -2.54 46.62 -9.24
N ASP A 149 -3.32 45.70 -8.68
CA ASP A 149 -2.81 44.43 -8.14
C ASP A 149 -2.41 43.47 -9.26
N LEU A 150 -3.18 43.42 -10.35
CA LEU A 150 -2.83 42.69 -11.58
C LEU A 150 -1.49 43.20 -12.13
N ALA A 151 -1.33 44.52 -12.27
CA ALA A 151 -0.09 45.11 -12.77
C ALA A 151 1.10 44.82 -11.83
N ARG A 152 0.88 44.85 -10.50
CA ARG A 152 1.91 44.53 -9.51
C ARG A 152 2.43 43.09 -9.65
N VAL A 153 1.56 42.15 -9.98
CA VAL A 153 1.93 40.74 -10.19
C VAL A 153 2.36 40.44 -11.63
N GLY A 154 2.51 41.47 -12.47
CA GLY A 154 2.99 41.36 -13.86
C GLY A 154 1.93 40.98 -14.88
N ILE A 155 0.64 41.09 -14.53
CA ILE A 155 -0.49 40.80 -15.42
C ILE A 155 -1.07 42.12 -15.94
N ASN A 156 -1.16 42.27 -17.26
CA ASN A 156 -1.75 43.45 -17.86
C ASN A 156 -3.28 43.41 -17.76
N PRO A 157 -3.94 44.38 -17.09
CA PRO A 157 -5.40 44.40 -16.97
C PRO A 157 -6.12 44.48 -18.32
N GLY A 158 -5.51 45.11 -19.33
CA GLY A 158 -6.06 45.19 -20.68
C GLY A 158 -6.13 43.82 -21.36
N ASP A 159 -5.08 43.01 -21.20
CA ASP A 159 -5.02 41.66 -21.77
C ASP A 159 -6.07 40.75 -21.12
N VAL A 160 -6.27 40.87 -19.81
CA VAL A 160 -7.31 40.14 -19.07
C VAL A 160 -8.71 40.56 -19.54
N ALA A 161 -8.93 41.86 -19.79
CA ALA A 161 -10.19 42.36 -20.33
C ALA A 161 -10.47 41.83 -21.74
N THR A 162 -9.45 41.84 -22.62
CA THR A 162 -9.56 41.26 -23.97
C THR A 162 -9.82 39.77 -23.93
N MET A 163 -9.12 39.03 -23.06
CA MET A 163 -9.32 37.59 -22.88
C MET A 163 -10.77 37.29 -22.43
N TYR A 164 -11.30 38.02 -21.46
CA TYR A 164 -12.68 37.85 -21.02
C TYR A 164 -13.68 38.17 -22.14
N GLN A 165 -13.46 39.24 -22.92
CA GLN A 165 -14.32 39.60 -24.04
C GLN A 165 -14.33 38.53 -25.15
N GLN A 166 -13.19 37.88 -25.39
CA GLN A 166 -13.06 36.86 -26.43
C GLN A 166 -13.57 35.48 -25.96
N ASN A 167 -13.30 35.10 -24.71
CA ASN A 167 -13.72 33.81 -24.16
C ASN A 167 -14.17 33.93 -22.68
N PRO A 168 -15.41 34.38 -22.44
CA PRO A 168 -15.96 34.50 -21.10
C PRO A 168 -16.04 33.14 -20.38
N GLN A 169 -16.31 32.06 -21.11
CA GLN A 169 -16.47 30.72 -20.55
C GLN A 169 -15.13 30.14 -20.06
N GLY A 170 -14.02 30.44 -20.75
CA GLY A 170 -12.67 30.03 -20.35
C GLY A 170 -12.05 30.87 -19.23
N PHE A 171 -12.69 31.96 -18.81
CA PHE A 171 -12.14 32.83 -17.77
C PHE A 171 -12.03 32.13 -16.40
N GLY A 172 -12.87 31.12 -16.14
CA GLY A 172 -12.73 30.28 -14.94
C GLY A 172 -11.38 29.56 -14.88
N GLU A 173 -10.86 29.10 -16.01
CA GLU A 173 -9.54 28.45 -16.09
C GLU A 173 -8.41 29.45 -15.82
N PHE A 174 -8.55 30.71 -16.26
CA PHE A 174 -7.60 31.77 -15.91
C PHE A 174 -7.58 32.00 -14.39
N ALA A 175 -8.76 32.10 -13.76
CA ALA A 175 -8.85 32.27 -12.31
C ALA A 175 -8.26 31.06 -11.55
N ASP A 176 -8.51 29.84 -12.03
CA ASP A 176 -7.96 28.62 -11.44
C ASP A 176 -6.44 28.53 -11.63
N HIS A 177 -5.92 28.87 -12.81
CA HIS A 177 -4.47 28.91 -13.06
C HIS A 177 -3.77 29.99 -12.23
N LEU A 178 -4.42 31.14 -12.04
CA LEU A 178 -3.94 32.19 -11.14
C LEU A 178 -3.91 31.69 -9.69
N GLY A 179 -4.92 30.94 -9.26
CA GLY A 179 -4.95 30.32 -7.93
C GLY A 179 -3.86 29.26 -7.75
N LEU A 180 -3.57 28.48 -8.81
CA LEU A 180 -2.50 27.49 -8.80
C LEU A 180 -1.11 28.13 -8.82
N SER A 181 -0.93 29.28 -9.48
CA SER A 181 0.36 30.00 -9.48
C SER A 181 0.67 30.68 -8.15
N ALA A 182 -0.34 30.95 -7.32
CA ALA A 182 -0.16 31.35 -5.93
C ALA A 182 0.38 30.20 -5.05
N LEU A 183 0.18 28.94 -5.47
CA LEU A 183 0.77 27.79 -4.80
C LEU A 183 2.25 27.70 -5.20
N GLY A 184 3.14 27.74 -4.21
CA GLY A 184 4.57 27.51 -4.45
C GLY A 184 4.83 26.12 -5.06
N PRO A 185 5.97 25.89 -5.72
CA PRO A 185 6.30 24.62 -6.37
C PRO A 185 6.11 23.39 -5.49
N GLU A 186 6.43 23.49 -4.20
CA GLU A 186 6.21 22.40 -3.21
C GLU A 186 4.73 21.99 -3.12
N LYS A 187 3.82 22.96 -3.06
CA LYS A 187 2.37 22.69 -2.93
C LYS A 187 1.76 22.11 -4.19
N TYR A 188 2.32 22.42 -5.36
CA TYR A 188 1.91 21.82 -6.62
C TYR A 188 2.19 20.30 -6.64
N PHE A 189 3.41 19.90 -6.26
CA PHE A 189 3.77 18.48 -6.17
C PHE A 189 3.01 17.75 -5.05
N ASP A 190 2.76 18.41 -3.90
CA ASP A 190 1.91 17.85 -2.83
C ASP A 190 0.50 17.50 -3.33
N LEU A 191 -0.11 18.35 -4.17
CA LEU A 191 -1.43 18.10 -4.73
C LEU A 191 -1.42 16.91 -5.69
N GLN A 192 -0.37 16.79 -6.50
CA GLN A 192 -0.18 15.66 -7.42
C GLN A 192 0.00 14.35 -6.65
N ASP A 193 0.85 14.35 -5.62
CA ASP A 193 1.06 13.20 -4.75
C ASP A 193 -0.23 12.78 -4.05
N LYS A 194 -0.97 13.75 -3.49
CA LYS A 194 -2.26 13.48 -2.83
C LYS A 194 -3.31 12.93 -3.80
N ALA A 195 -3.30 13.37 -5.06
CA ALA A 195 -4.19 12.83 -6.09
C ALA A 195 -3.82 11.38 -6.43
N ALA A 196 -2.53 11.09 -6.60
CA ALA A 196 -2.03 9.73 -6.82
C ALA A 196 -2.34 8.82 -5.61
N GLY A 197 -2.15 9.31 -4.39
CA GLY A 197 -2.50 8.60 -3.15
C GLY A 197 -3.98 8.22 -3.08
N ARG A 198 -4.89 9.15 -3.40
CA ARG A 198 -6.33 8.86 -3.47
C ARG A 198 -6.68 7.82 -4.53
N GLN A 199 -5.96 7.80 -5.64
CA GLN A 199 -6.15 6.78 -6.67
C GLN A 199 -5.74 5.40 -6.16
N ILE A 200 -4.57 5.31 -5.52
CA ILE A 200 -4.09 4.07 -4.88
C ILE A 200 -5.09 3.57 -3.83
N ASP A 201 -5.63 4.47 -3.01
CA ASP A 201 -6.65 4.12 -2.00
C ASP A 201 -7.92 3.56 -2.64
N ARG A 202 -8.37 4.14 -3.76
CA ARG A 202 -9.52 3.66 -4.52
C ARG A 202 -9.26 2.26 -5.10
N ASP A 203 -8.07 2.04 -5.65
CA ASP A 203 -7.69 0.75 -6.23
C ASP A 203 -7.60 -0.33 -5.15
N LYS A 204 -7.03 -0.01 -3.99
CA LYS A 204 -6.99 -0.89 -2.81
C LYS A 204 -8.38 -1.24 -2.30
N LEU A 205 -9.29 -0.27 -2.24
CA LEU A 205 -10.67 -0.51 -1.84
C LEU A 205 -11.38 -1.45 -2.83
N THR A 206 -11.18 -1.23 -4.12
CA THR A 206 -11.73 -2.09 -5.19
C THR A 206 -11.24 -3.53 -5.05
N GLU A 207 -9.94 -3.72 -4.82
CA GLU A 207 -9.36 -5.04 -4.62
C GLU A 207 -9.89 -5.71 -3.34
N THR A 208 -10.08 -4.94 -2.27
CA THR A 208 -10.66 -5.45 -1.01
C THR A 208 -12.09 -5.95 -1.24
N VAL A 209 -12.91 -5.20 -1.96
CA VAL A 209 -14.28 -5.61 -2.30
C VAL A 209 -14.26 -6.90 -3.12
N ARG A 210 -13.40 -6.98 -4.14
CA ARG A 210 -13.24 -8.19 -4.97
C ARG A 210 -12.83 -9.41 -4.14
N SER A 211 -11.87 -9.23 -3.23
CA SER A 211 -11.39 -10.29 -2.32
C SER A 211 -12.49 -10.76 -1.36
N ASN A 212 -13.27 -9.84 -0.80
CA ASN A 212 -14.38 -10.16 0.09
C ASN A 212 -15.47 -10.94 -0.66
N GLN A 213 -15.88 -10.49 -1.85
CA GLN A 213 -16.87 -11.20 -2.68
C GLN A 213 -16.40 -12.61 -3.05
N ALA A 214 -15.12 -12.77 -3.40
CA ALA A 214 -14.54 -14.09 -3.66
C ALA A 214 -14.57 -14.98 -2.41
N SER A 215 -14.26 -14.42 -1.24
CA SER A 215 -14.29 -15.14 0.03
C SER A 215 -15.70 -15.58 0.43
N GLU A 216 -16.69 -14.71 0.26
CA GLU A 216 -18.11 -15.04 0.46
C GLU A 216 -18.59 -16.13 -0.50
N GLY A 217 -18.20 -16.04 -1.78
CA GLY A 217 -18.48 -17.06 -2.78
C GLY A 217 -17.91 -18.43 -2.41
N LEU A 218 -16.67 -18.47 -1.90
CA LEU A 218 -16.04 -19.70 -1.41
C LEU A 218 -16.74 -20.26 -0.17
N GLN A 219 -17.18 -19.42 0.77
CA GLN A 219 -17.92 -19.86 1.95
C GLN A 219 -19.29 -20.44 1.60
N SER A 220 -20.05 -19.72 0.76
CA SER A 220 -21.35 -20.18 0.25
C SER A 220 -21.20 -21.55 -0.44
N ARG A 221 -20.20 -21.66 -1.32
CA ARG A 221 -19.89 -22.93 -1.99
C ARG A 221 -19.50 -24.03 -1.00
N GLY A 222 -18.77 -23.70 0.07
CA GLY A 222 -18.44 -24.63 1.16
C GLY A 222 -19.66 -25.18 1.91
N GLN A 223 -20.68 -24.34 2.13
CA GLN A 223 -21.95 -24.74 2.74
C GLN A 223 -22.75 -25.65 1.79
N ASP A 224 -22.87 -25.25 0.52
CA ASP A 224 -23.52 -26.06 -0.52
C ASP A 224 -22.85 -27.44 -0.68
N ILE A 225 -21.51 -27.46 -0.58
CA ILE A 225 -20.71 -28.69 -0.62
C ILE A 225 -21.14 -29.65 0.49
N THR A 226 -21.37 -29.12 1.68
CA THR A 226 -21.71 -29.91 2.86
C THR A 226 -23.15 -30.41 2.78
N LEU A 227 -24.08 -29.55 2.36
CA LEU A 227 -25.50 -29.91 2.20
C LEU A 227 -25.69 -31.00 1.14
N ARG A 228 -25.03 -30.87 -0.03
CA ARG A 228 -25.13 -31.89 -1.09
C ARG A 228 -24.63 -33.26 -0.63
N GLY A 229 -23.50 -33.31 0.09
CA GLY A 229 -23.00 -34.56 0.65
C GLY A 229 -24.01 -35.21 1.59
N GLN A 230 -24.57 -34.45 2.53
CA GLN A 230 -25.61 -34.94 3.44
C GLN A 230 -26.84 -35.47 2.67
N ASN A 231 -27.28 -34.76 1.64
CA ASN A 231 -28.42 -35.18 0.81
C ASN A 231 -28.17 -36.50 0.07
N ILE A 232 -26.98 -36.68 -0.54
CA ILE A 232 -26.62 -37.94 -1.22
C ILE A 232 -26.62 -39.10 -0.22
N SER A 233 -26.04 -38.89 0.96
CA SER A 233 -25.99 -39.91 2.01
C SER A 233 -27.39 -40.32 2.49
N ALA A 234 -28.26 -39.33 2.69
CA ALA A 234 -29.64 -39.53 3.13
C ALA A 234 -30.47 -40.24 2.05
N GLN A 235 -30.31 -39.82 0.78
CA GLN A 235 -31.01 -40.41 -0.37
C GLN A 235 -30.59 -41.87 -0.61
N ASN A 236 -29.30 -42.17 -0.56
CA ASN A 236 -28.83 -43.55 -0.72
C ASN A 236 -29.36 -44.44 0.43
N SER A 237 -29.33 -43.93 1.66
CA SER A 237 -29.86 -44.63 2.83
C SER A 237 -31.38 -44.85 2.76
N SER A 238 -32.15 -43.90 2.23
CA SER A 238 -33.60 -44.08 2.02
C SER A 238 -33.88 -45.12 0.94
N LEU A 239 -33.18 -45.05 -0.20
CA LEU A 239 -33.31 -46.03 -1.27
C LEU A 239 -33.00 -47.45 -0.79
N ASP A 240 -31.95 -47.63 0.02
CA ASP A 240 -31.63 -48.93 0.61
C ASP A 240 -32.74 -49.48 1.51
N ARG A 241 -33.35 -48.61 2.33
CA ARG A 241 -34.49 -49.01 3.17
C ARG A 241 -35.71 -49.38 2.33
N ASP A 242 -35.98 -48.62 1.28
CA ASP A 242 -37.14 -48.84 0.41
C ASP A 242 -37.00 -50.13 -0.40
N ILE A 243 -35.81 -50.39 -0.97
CA ILE A 243 -35.49 -51.65 -1.65
C ILE A 243 -35.68 -52.82 -0.67
N LYS A 244 -35.08 -52.75 0.52
CA LYS A 244 -35.17 -53.84 1.51
C LYS A 244 -36.61 -54.07 1.97
N ARG A 245 -37.40 -53.01 2.15
CA ARG A 245 -38.81 -53.11 2.55
C ARG A 245 -39.64 -53.74 1.44
N ALA A 246 -39.45 -53.32 0.19
CA ALA A 246 -40.17 -53.84 -0.96
C ALA A 246 -39.79 -55.31 -1.23
N GLU A 247 -38.52 -55.70 -1.10
CA GLU A 247 -38.09 -57.10 -1.20
C GLU A 247 -38.73 -58.01 -0.13
N LEU A 248 -38.89 -57.50 1.10
CA LEU A 248 -39.59 -58.24 2.16
C LEU A 248 -41.08 -58.39 1.87
N GLN A 249 -41.71 -57.35 1.30
CA GLN A 249 -43.10 -57.41 0.85
C GLN A 249 -43.27 -58.41 -0.28
N ASP A 250 -42.34 -58.45 -1.24
CA ASP A 250 -42.37 -59.38 -2.36
C ASP A 250 -42.32 -60.84 -1.88
N LYS A 251 -41.40 -61.13 -0.94
CA LYS A 251 -41.32 -62.46 -0.29
C LYS A 251 -42.58 -62.83 0.50
N ALA A 252 -43.30 -61.85 1.06
CA ALA A 252 -44.55 -62.11 1.76
C ALA A 252 -45.69 -62.41 0.78
N LEU A 253 -45.77 -61.66 -0.32
CA LEU A 253 -46.73 -61.89 -1.41
C LEU A 253 -46.50 -63.25 -2.06
N ASP A 254 -45.25 -63.63 -2.33
CA ASP A 254 -44.89 -64.92 -2.92
C ASP A 254 -45.37 -66.12 -2.06
N ARG A 255 -45.22 -66.02 -0.73
CA ARG A 255 -45.75 -67.02 0.21
C ARG A 255 -47.28 -67.06 0.24
N GLN A 256 -47.96 -65.93 0.05
CA GLN A 256 -49.43 -65.87 0.00
C GLN A 256 -49.95 -66.47 -1.31
N ILE A 257 -49.37 -66.10 -2.45
CA ILE A 257 -49.68 -66.65 -3.77
C ILE A 257 -49.52 -68.17 -3.77
N SER A 258 -48.46 -68.67 -3.12
CA SER A 258 -48.20 -70.12 -3.02
C SER A 258 -49.23 -70.89 -2.18
N ARG A 259 -50.00 -70.20 -1.32
CA ARG A 259 -50.97 -70.83 -0.38
C ARG A 259 -52.43 -70.56 -0.74
N GLU A 260 -52.70 -69.56 -1.58
CA GLU A 260 -54.05 -69.14 -1.95
C GLU A 260 -54.61 -70.05 -3.06
N THR A 261 -55.84 -70.53 -2.89
CA THR A 261 -56.52 -71.41 -3.86
C THR A 261 -57.65 -70.71 -4.59
N ASN A 262 -58.07 -69.52 -4.13
CA ASN A 262 -59.10 -68.72 -4.78
C ASN A 262 -58.51 -67.91 -5.96
N GLN A 263 -58.96 -68.18 -7.19
CA GLN A 263 -58.42 -67.57 -8.41
C GLN A 263 -58.49 -66.03 -8.42
N VAL A 264 -59.60 -65.44 -7.98
CA VAL A 264 -59.77 -63.97 -7.97
C VAL A 264 -58.77 -63.31 -7.01
N LYS A 265 -58.53 -63.92 -5.85
CA LYS A 265 -57.52 -63.43 -4.90
C LYS A 265 -56.09 -63.62 -5.43
N LEU A 266 -55.84 -64.72 -6.11
CA LEU A 266 -54.54 -65.06 -6.68
C LEU A 266 -54.14 -64.05 -7.77
N ASP A 267 -55.07 -63.67 -8.64
CA ASP A 267 -54.85 -62.64 -9.66
C ASP A 267 -54.59 -61.26 -9.02
N GLY A 268 -55.33 -60.90 -7.98
CA GLY A 268 -55.10 -59.67 -7.21
C GLY A 268 -53.73 -59.64 -6.53
N LEU A 269 -53.30 -60.76 -5.92
CA LEU A 269 -51.97 -60.88 -5.29
C LEU A 269 -50.84 -60.82 -6.32
N ARG A 270 -51.01 -61.44 -7.50
CA ARG A 270 -50.05 -61.34 -8.61
C ARG A 270 -49.93 -59.92 -9.14
N GLN A 271 -51.05 -59.20 -9.28
CA GLN A 271 -51.02 -57.79 -9.68
C GLN A 271 -50.26 -56.94 -8.66
N GLN A 272 -50.47 -57.20 -7.37
CA GLN A 272 -49.75 -56.53 -6.28
C GLN A 272 -48.25 -56.86 -6.28
N GLN A 273 -47.87 -58.10 -6.62
CA GLN A 273 -46.49 -58.53 -6.76
C GLN A 273 -45.77 -57.77 -7.88
N VAL A 274 -46.38 -57.67 -9.08
CA VAL A 274 -45.81 -56.93 -10.22
C VAL A 274 -45.62 -55.45 -9.86
N ALA A 275 -46.60 -54.82 -9.23
CA ALA A 275 -46.49 -53.44 -8.78
C ALA A 275 -45.37 -53.24 -7.74
N ASN A 276 -45.15 -54.22 -6.86
CA ASN A 276 -44.08 -54.18 -5.88
C ASN A 276 -42.69 -54.42 -6.52
N GLN A 277 -42.60 -55.30 -7.52
CA GLN A 277 -41.39 -55.52 -8.31
C GLN A 277 -41.00 -54.28 -9.12
N GLN A 278 -41.97 -53.59 -9.73
CA GLN A 278 -41.72 -52.31 -10.41
C GLN A 278 -41.10 -51.28 -9.44
N LYS A 279 -41.64 -51.15 -8.22
CA LYS A 279 -41.06 -50.25 -7.21
C LYS A 279 -39.62 -50.60 -6.82
N VAL A 280 -39.29 -51.90 -6.76
CA VAL A 280 -37.92 -52.35 -6.50
C VAL A 280 -37.00 -51.96 -7.65
N GLU A 281 -37.42 -52.19 -8.89
CA GLU A 281 -36.63 -51.86 -10.08
C GLU A 281 -36.45 -50.34 -10.24
N ASP A 282 -37.49 -49.53 -9.99
CA ASP A 282 -37.40 -48.08 -10.00
C ASP A 282 -36.44 -47.56 -8.92
N ALA A 283 -36.49 -48.12 -7.70
CA ALA A 283 -35.58 -47.75 -6.61
C ALA A 283 -34.13 -48.18 -6.89
N LYS A 284 -33.92 -49.34 -7.51
CA LYS A 284 -32.60 -49.79 -7.98
C LYS A 284 -32.07 -48.91 -9.11
N LEU A 285 -32.92 -48.52 -10.06
CA LEU A 285 -32.56 -47.63 -11.16
C LEU A 285 -32.17 -46.24 -10.61
N ALA A 286 -32.95 -45.69 -9.68
CA ALA A 286 -32.61 -44.44 -9.01
C ALA A 286 -31.26 -44.53 -8.29
N LYS A 287 -31.01 -45.63 -7.57
CA LYS A 287 -29.73 -45.90 -6.90
C LYS A 287 -28.57 -46.00 -7.90
N GLN A 288 -28.80 -46.66 -9.04
CA GLN A 288 -27.83 -46.78 -10.12
C GLN A 288 -27.54 -45.44 -10.78
N GLN A 289 -28.55 -44.59 -11.00
CA GLN A 289 -28.36 -43.24 -11.53
C GLN A 289 -27.53 -42.36 -10.58
N THR A 290 -27.80 -42.40 -9.27
CA THR A 290 -27.00 -41.68 -8.28
C THR A 290 -25.55 -42.18 -8.22
N ALA A 291 -25.35 -43.50 -8.33
CA ALA A 291 -24.03 -44.10 -8.42
C ALA A 291 -23.31 -43.68 -9.72
N GLN A 292 -24.00 -43.68 -10.86
CA GLN A 292 -23.45 -43.28 -12.15
C GLN A 292 -23.00 -41.82 -12.14
N GLN A 293 -23.84 -40.90 -11.66
CA GLN A 293 -23.48 -39.48 -11.52
C GLN A 293 -22.25 -39.27 -10.62
N THR A 294 -22.14 -40.08 -9.57
CA THR A 294 -20.96 -40.11 -8.70
C THR A 294 -19.73 -40.58 -9.48
N TYR A 295 -19.83 -41.69 -10.21
CA TYR A 295 -18.73 -42.21 -11.03
C TYR A 295 -18.29 -41.24 -12.14
N ASP A 296 -19.23 -40.62 -12.84
CA ASP A 296 -18.95 -39.64 -13.88
C ASP A 296 -18.17 -38.45 -13.29
N THR A 297 -18.56 -37.98 -12.11
CA THR A 297 -17.85 -36.91 -11.39
C THR A 297 -16.41 -37.31 -11.06
N PHE A 298 -16.18 -38.55 -10.61
CA PHE A 298 -14.83 -39.07 -10.36
C PHE A 298 -14.02 -39.20 -11.65
N ASN A 299 -14.62 -39.71 -12.72
CA ASN A 299 -13.96 -39.90 -14.00
C ASN A 299 -13.57 -38.55 -14.62
N THR A 300 -14.46 -37.54 -14.60
CA THR A 300 -14.12 -36.19 -15.05
C THR A 300 -12.95 -35.59 -14.26
N ALA A 301 -12.90 -35.80 -12.94
CA ALA A 301 -11.78 -35.35 -12.13
C ALA A 301 -10.47 -36.07 -12.49
N LEU A 302 -10.52 -37.39 -12.69
CA LEU A 302 -9.36 -38.19 -13.10
C LEU A 302 -8.86 -37.83 -14.51
N ASP A 303 -9.78 -37.61 -15.45
CA ASP A 303 -9.46 -37.19 -16.82
C ASP A 303 -8.85 -35.80 -16.83
N THR A 304 -9.38 -34.86 -16.04
CA THR A 304 -8.79 -33.52 -15.91
C THR A 304 -7.38 -33.58 -15.30
N ILE A 305 -7.13 -34.45 -14.31
CA ILE A 305 -5.78 -34.67 -13.77
C ILE A 305 -4.84 -35.21 -14.84
N LYS A 306 -5.31 -36.16 -15.66
CA LYS A 306 -4.54 -36.71 -16.78
C LYS A 306 -4.20 -35.61 -17.79
N GLU A 307 -5.18 -34.79 -18.18
CA GLU A 307 -4.96 -33.66 -19.08
C GLU A 307 -3.96 -32.65 -18.51
N LEU A 308 -3.98 -32.38 -17.21
CA LEU A 308 -2.99 -31.51 -16.56
C LEU A 308 -1.58 -32.12 -16.61
N LYS A 309 -1.45 -33.44 -16.41
CA LYS A 309 -0.16 -34.14 -16.49
C LYS A 309 0.41 -34.15 -17.91
N GLU A 310 -0.44 -34.25 -18.93
CA GLU A 310 -0.06 -34.32 -20.34
C GLU A 310 -0.01 -32.95 -21.02
N ALA A 311 -0.37 -31.87 -20.32
CA ALA A 311 -0.44 -30.53 -20.89
C ALA A 311 0.94 -30.02 -21.33
N PRO A 312 1.07 -29.51 -22.58
CA PRO A 312 2.35 -29.00 -23.09
C PRO A 312 2.88 -27.79 -22.28
N GLY A 313 1.97 -27.06 -21.62
CA GLY A 313 2.28 -25.90 -20.78
C GLY A 313 2.74 -26.22 -19.35
N LEU A 314 2.72 -27.48 -18.92
CA LEU A 314 3.05 -27.85 -17.54
C LEU A 314 4.45 -27.34 -17.14
N LYS A 315 5.47 -27.68 -17.93
CA LYS A 315 6.88 -27.34 -17.65
C LYS A 315 7.17 -25.84 -17.63
N SER A 316 6.41 -25.05 -18.39
CA SER A 316 6.56 -23.61 -18.48
C SER A 316 5.74 -22.87 -17.42
N ALA A 317 4.63 -23.46 -16.96
CA ALA A 317 3.79 -22.90 -15.91
C ALA A 317 4.27 -23.24 -14.49
N VAL A 318 5.10 -24.28 -14.31
CA VAL A 318 5.55 -24.70 -12.99
C VAL A 318 7.06 -24.56 -12.74
N GLY A 319 7.46 -24.47 -11.48
CA GLY A 319 8.85 -24.36 -11.04
C GLY A 319 9.47 -23.00 -11.34
N MET A 320 10.78 -22.96 -11.60
CA MET A 320 11.50 -21.69 -11.84
C MET A 320 10.95 -20.91 -13.05
N SER A 321 10.34 -21.60 -14.02
CA SER A 321 9.71 -20.96 -15.18
C SER A 321 8.47 -20.14 -14.82
N SER A 322 7.77 -20.49 -13.73
CA SER A 322 6.58 -19.77 -13.24
C SER A 322 6.91 -18.38 -12.67
N MET A 323 8.20 -18.05 -12.50
CA MET A 323 8.65 -16.74 -12.05
C MET A 323 8.60 -15.69 -13.18
N LEU A 324 8.49 -16.14 -14.44
CA LEU A 324 8.30 -15.26 -15.58
C LEU A 324 6.81 -15.00 -15.82
N PRO A 325 6.39 -13.78 -16.18
CA PRO A 325 4.99 -13.50 -16.52
C PRO A 325 4.51 -14.41 -17.65
N THR A 326 3.39 -15.11 -17.44
CA THR A 326 2.81 -15.99 -18.46
C THR A 326 2.26 -15.16 -19.61
N ARG A 327 2.59 -15.55 -20.85
CA ARG A 327 2.10 -14.87 -22.05
C ARG A 327 0.64 -15.27 -22.30
N PRO A 328 -0.32 -14.31 -22.37
CA PRO A 328 -1.71 -14.62 -22.67
C PRO A 328 -1.84 -15.41 -23.98
N GLY A 329 -2.65 -16.48 -23.96
CA GLY A 329 -2.84 -17.39 -25.10
C GLY A 329 -1.72 -18.42 -25.31
N GLY A 330 -0.65 -18.39 -24.51
CA GLY A 330 0.42 -19.39 -24.55
C GLY A 330 0.09 -20.65 -23.76
N ASP A 331 0.86 -21.71 -24.00
CA ASP A 331 0.63 -23.03 -23.36
C ASP A 331 0.63 -22.98 -21.82
N ALA A 332 1.49 -22.14 -21.22
CA ALA A 332 1.55 -21.95 -19.78
C ALA A 332 0.26 -21.33 -19.21
N ALA A 333 -0.28 -20.29 -19.88
CA ALA A 333 -1.53 -19.65 -19.47
C ALA A 333 -2.74 -20.60 -19.64
N ASN A 334 -2.73 -21.42 -20.70
CA ASN A 334 -3.75 -22.46 -20.90
C ASN A 334 -3.68 -23.54 -19.81
N PHE A 335 -2.47 -23.93 -19.39
CA PHE A 335 -2.29 -24.86 -18.28
C PHE A 335 -2.78 -24.25 -16.95
N GLU A 336 -2.40 -23.01 -16.64
CA GLU A 336 -2.86 -22.32 -15.42
C GLU A 336 -4.40 -22.22 -15.37
N ALA A 337 -5.03 -21.84 -16.48
CA ALA A 337 -6.48 -21.82 -16.59
C ALA A 337 -7.13 -23.21 -16.38
N LYS A 338 -6.51 -24.27 -16.92
CA LYS A 338 -6.96 -25.65 -16.68
C LYS A 338 -6.77 -26.07 -15.22
N LEU A 339 -5.66 -25.68 -14.59
CA LEU A 339 -5.39 -25.98 -13.18
C LEU A 339 -6.39 -25.29 -12.27
N ASP A 340 -6.69 -24.03 -12.55
CA ASP A 340 -7.71 -23.27 -11.81
C ASP A 340 -9.11 -23.85 -12.04
N THR A 341 -9.43 -24.23 -13.28
CA THR A 341 -10.68 -24.94 -13.61
C THR A 341 -10.75 -26.28 -12.87
N PHE A 342 -9.67 -27.04 -12.80
CA PHE A 342 -9.63 -28.28 -12.03
C PHE A 342 -9.90 -28.03 -10.54
N LYS A 343 -9.15 -27.12 -9.90
CA LYS A 343 -9.30 -26.82 -8.47
C LYS A 343 -10.67 -26.27 -8.14
N ALA A 344 -11.15 -25.32 -8.94
CA ALA A 344 -12.38 -24.59 -8.66
C ALA A 344 -13.61 -25.33 -9.17
N GLN A 345 -13.59 -25.92 -10.37
CA GLN A 345 -14.80 -26.41 -11.04
C GLN A 345 -14.94 -27.93 -11.01
N THR A 346 -13.86 -28.69 -11.16
CA THR A 346 -13.92 -30.16 -11.25
C THR A 346 -13.71 -30.86 -9.90
N PHE A 347 -12.79 -30.35 -9.09
CA PHE A 347 -12.39 -31.00 -7.84
C PHE A 347 -13.42 -30.84 -6.73
N LEU A 348 -13.98 -29.63 -6.56
CA LEU A 348 -14.95 -29.37 -5.49
C LEU A 348 -16.20 -30.28 -5.60
N PRO A 349 -16.86 -30.44 -6.77
CA PRO A 349 -17.96 -31.40 -6.92
C PRO A 349 -17.58 -32.86 -6.60
N MET A 350 -16.36 -33.28 -6.94
CA MET A 350 -15.88 -34.61 -6.60
C MET A 350 -15.76 -34.79 -5.07
N VAL A 351 -15.20 -33.82 -4.36
CA VAL A 351 -15.15 -33.86 -2.88
C VAL A 351 -16.56 -33.86 -2.28
N GLN A 352 -17.55 -33.19 -2.89
CA GLN A 352 -18.96 -33.25 -2.46
C GLN A 352 -19.50 -34.68 -2.53
N SER A 353 -19.32 -35.32 -3.68
CA SER A 353 -19.75 -36.71 -3.90
C SER A 353 -19.10 -37.64 -2.87
N MET A 354 -17.83 -37.36 -2.51
CA MET A 354 -17.14 -38.09 -1.45
C MET A 354 -17.74 -37.95 -0.05
N LYS A 355 -18.06 -36.73 0.38
CA LYS A 355 -18.64 -36.51 1.72
C LYS A 355 -19.97 -37.24 1.93
N GLY A 356 -20.74 -37.44 0.86
CA GLY A 356 -22.00 -38.18 0.93
C GLY A 356 -21.87 -39.69 1.13
N MET A 357 -20.67 -40.24 1.14
CA MET A 357 -20.44 -41.69 1.25
C MET A 357 -20.07 -42.17 2.66
N GLY A 358 -20.10 -41.28 3.66
CA GLY A 358 -19.93 -41.62 5.08
C GLY A 358 -18.64 -41.08 5.73
N ALA A 359 -18.51 -41.28 7.05
CA ALA A 359 -17.50 -40.63 7.88
C ALA A 359 -16.04 -40.93 7.51
N LEU A 360 -15.76 -42.11 6.93
CA LEU A 360 -14.42 -42.44 6.42
C LEU A 360 -14.05 -41.57 5.21
N SER A 361 -15.04 -41.32 4.34
CA SER A 361 -14.89 -40.51 3.13
C SER A 361 -14.77 -39.02 3.43
N ASP A 362 -15.29 -38.53 4.56
CA ASP A 362 -15.13 -37.13 5.00
C ASP A 362 -13.66 -36.82 5.36
N ALA A 363 -13.03 -37.69 6.14
CA ALA A 363 -11.63 -37.53 6.55
C ALA A 363 -10.67 -37.63 5.35
N GLU A 364 -10.99 -38.45 4.36
CA GLU A 364 -10.21 -38.61 3.15
C GLU A 364 -10.49 -37.52 2.11
N GLY A 365 -11.72 -37.02 2.05
CA GLY A 365 -12.08 -35.82 1.29
C GLY A 365 -11.33 -34.60 1.78
N LYS A 366 -11.13 -34.47 3.10
CA LYS A 366 -10.25 -33.44 3.67
C LYS A 366 -8.80 -33.60 3.21
N LYS A 367 -8.24 -34.81 3.30
CA LYS A 367 -6.87 -35.08 2.82
C LYS A 367 -6.67 -34.77 1.33
N LEU A 368 -7.66 -35.08 0.50
CA LEU A 368 -7.66 -34.73 -0.92
C LEU A 368 -7.74 -33.21 -1.11
N THR A 369 -8.56 -32.53 -0.33
CA THR A 369 -8.70 -31.06 -0.37
C THR A 369 -7.39 -30.39 0.02
N ASP A 370 -6.74 -30.89 1.06
CA ASP A 370 -5.43 -30.42 1.50
C ASP A 370 -4.36 -30.68 0.41
N ALA A 371 -4.39 -31.87 -0.22
CA ALA A 371 -3.46 -32.21 -1.30
C ALA A 371 -3.64 -31.33 -2.55
N VAL A 372 -4.88 -31.05 -2.95
CA VAL A 372 -5.18 -30.16 -4.08
C VAL A 372 -4.92 -28.69 -3.74
N GLY A 373 -5.19 -28.28 -2.49
CA GLY A 373 -4.83 -26.95 -2.00
C GLY A 373 -3.31 -26.73 -1.95
N ALA A 374 -2.55 -27.79 -1.69
CA ALA A 374 -1.08 -27.75 -1.70
C ALA A 374 -0.47 -27.75 -3.11
N LEU A 375 -1.25 -28.03 -4.18
CA LEU A 375 -0.78 -27.86 -5.56
C LEU A 375 -0.50 -26.38 -5.80
N ASP A 376 0.74 -26.02 -6.08
CA ASP A 376 1.18 -24.64 -6.32
C ASP A 376 2.06 -24.63 -7.57
N PRO A 377 1.81 -23.77 -8.57
CA PRO A 377 2.68 -23.65 -9.74
C PRO A 377 4.15 -23.41 -9.39
N LYS A 378 4.49 -22.82 -8.24
CA LYS A 378 5.88 -22.58 -7.83
C LYS A 378 6.68 -23.84 -7.51
N MET A 379 6.03 -24.99 -7.34
CA MET A 379 6.75 -26.25 -7.11
C MET A 379 7.41 -26.77 -8.38
N SER A 380 8.50 -27.54 -8.24
CA SER A 380 9.17 -28.13 -9.41
C SER A 380 8.23 -29.03 -10.22
N GLU A 381 8.41 -29.12 -11.53
CA GLU A 381 7.64 -29.98 -12.44
C GLU A 381 7.51 -31.42 -11.93
N LYS A 382 8.61 -31.97 -11.41
CA LYS A 382 8.65 -33.31 -10.84
C LYS A 382 7.78 -33.45 -9.60
N GLU A 383 7.84 -32.49 -8.69
CA GLU A 383 7.01 -32.51 -7.46
C GLU A 383 5.54 -32.22 -7.76
N PHE A 384 5.26 -31.38 -8.77
CA PHE A 384 3.90 -31.13 -9.24
C PHE A 384 3.26 -32.38 -9.82
N SER A 385 3.96 -33.04 -10.75
CA SER A 385 3.51 -34.29 -11.36
C SER A 385 3.31 -35.39 -10.31
N LYS A 386 4.25 -35.53 -9.38
CA LYS A 386 4.13 -36.49 -8.26
C LYS A 386 2.97 -36.18 -7.31
N SER A 387 2.66 -34.90 -7.09
CA SER A 387 1.50 -34.48 -6.30
C SER A 387 0.19 -34.84 -7.02
N LEU A 388 0.12 -34.63 -8.34
CA LEU A 388 -0.99 -35.08 -9.17
C LEU A 388 -1.16 -36.61 -9.16
N ASP A 389 -0.07 -37.38 -9.25
CA ASP A 389 -0.11 -38.85 -9.15
C ASP A 389 -0.69 -39.31 -7.81
N ARG A 390 -0.32 -38.64 -6.72
CA ARG A 390 -0.84 -38.94 -5.39
C ARG A 390 -2.35 -38.67 -5.31
N ILE A 391 -2.80 -37.53 -5.84
CA ILE A 391 -4.22 -37.18 -5.90
C ILE A 391 -4.97 -38.19 -6.76
N GLU A 392 -4.45 -38.52 -7.95
CA GLU A 392 -5.02 -39.51 -8.86
C GLU A 392 -5.18 -40.87 -8.17
N GLY A 393 -4.13 -41.36 -7.50
CA GLY A 393 -4.16 -42.64 -6.79
C GLY A 393 -5.18 -42.67 -5.66
N GLN A 394 -5.27 -41.58 -4.89
CA GLN A 394 -6.29 -41.44 -3.85
C GLN A 394 -7.70 -41.46 -4.45
N LEU A 395 -7.94 -40.74 -5.54
CA LEU A 395 -9.24 -40.70 -6.23
C LEU A 395 -9.65 -42.06 -6.78
N ARG A 396 -8.74 -42.76 -7.47
CA ARG A 396 -9.00 -44.13 -7.96
C ARG A 396 -9.34 -45.09 -6.81
N GLY A 397 -8.62 -44.98 -5.69
CA GLY A 397 -8.92 -45.76 -4.49
C GLY A 397 -10.30 -45.45 -3.91
N LYS A 398 -10.74 -44.18 -3.96
CA LYS A 398 -12.07 -43.77 -3.48
C LYS A 398 -13.19 -44.21 -4.42
N LEU A 399 -12.98 -44.09 -5.73
CA LEU A 399 -13.88 -44.62 -6.74
C LEU A 399 -14.13 -46.13 -6.53
N ALA A 400 -13.06 -46.91 -6.29
CA ALA A 400 -13.19 -48.34 -6.01
C ALA A 400 -13.95 -48.65 -4.71
N ASN A 401 -13.87 -47.76 -3.70
CA ASN A 401 -14.66 -47.89 -2.47
C ASN A 401 -16.11 -47.46 -2.69
N ALA A 402 -16.35 -46.39 -3.45
CA ALA A 402 -17.70 -45.95 -3.84
C ALA A 402 -18.46 -47.08 -4.55
N GLN A 403 -17.80 -47.80 -5.46
CA GLN A 403 -18.35 -48.98 -6.11
C GLN A 403 -18.82 -50.06 -5.13
N LYS A 404 -18.06 -50.30 -4.06
CA LYS A 404 -18.45 -51.24 -3.01
C LYS A 404 -19.63 -50.71 -2.18
N THR A 405 -19.65 -49.41 -1.88
CA THR A 405 -20.71 -48.76 -1.10
C THR A 405 -22.06 -48.76 -1.83
N PHE A 406 -22.07 -48.49 -3.13
CA PHE A 406 -23.31 -48.53 -3.91
C PHE A 406 -23.73 -49.96 -4.28
N GLY A 407 -22.80 -50.92 -4.29
CA GLY A 407 -23.09 -52.33 -4.65
C GLY A 407 -23.51 -52.50 -6.11
N VAL A 408 -23.33 -51.46 -6.93
CA VAL A 408 -23.61 -51.45 -8.37
C VAL A 408 -22.25 -51.38 -9.07
N PRO A 409 -21.85 -52.44 -9.82
CA PRO A 409 -20.64 -52.36 -10.64
C PRO A 409 -20.79 -51.21 -11.64
N MET A 410 -19.69 -50.51 -11.96
CA MET A 410 -19.70 -49.54 -13.06
C MET A 410 -20.26 -50.26 -14.30
N GLN A 411 -21.43 -49.86 -14.76
CA GLN A 411 -21.79 -50.12 -16.14
C GLN A 411 -20.79 -49.29 -16.94
N GLN A 412 -19.84 -49.96 -17.58
CA GLN A 412 -19.12 -49.36 -18.70
C GLN A 412 -20.20 -48.78 -19.59
N ALA A 413 -20.12 -47.46 -19.85
CA ALA A 413 -21.08 -46.77 -20.68
C ALA A 413 -21.32 -47.62 -21.93
N GLN A 414 -22.46 -48.29 -21.99
CA GLN A 414 -22.95 -48.78 -23.26
C GLN A 414 -23.20 -47.50 -24.03
N SER A 415 -22.37 -47.29 -25.06
CA SER A 415 -22.61 -46.30 -26.09
C SER A 415 -24.08 -46.41 -26.48
N VAL A 416 -24.87 -45.43 -26.06
CA VAL A 416 -26.21 -45.24 -26.57
C VAL A 416 -26.04 -45.21 -28.09
N PRO A 417 -26.65 -46.13 -28.86
CA PRO A 417 -26.62 -45.99 -30.31
C PRO A 417 -27.25 -44.64 -30.62
N THR A 418 -26.48 -43.77 -31.26
CA THR A 418 -26.96 -42.53 -31.84
C THR A 418 -28.25 -42.84 -32.59
N PRO A 419 -29.37 -42.13 -32.35
CA PRO A 419 -30.54 -42.27 -33.21
C PRO A 419 -30.10 -41.98 -34.64
N GLU A 420 -30.11 -43.02 -35.47
CA GLU A 420 -29.86 -42.95 -36.89
C GLU A 420 -30.77 -41.87 -37.46
N GLN A 421 -30.16 -40.80 -37.99
CA GLN A 421 -30.85 -39.79 -38.78
C GLN A 421 -31.44 -40.49 -40.00
N GLN A 422 -32.66 -40.99 -39.87
CA GLN A 422 -33.52 -41.25 -41.03
C GLN A 422 -33.78 -39.91 -41.69
N GLY A 423 -33.18 -39.72 -42.86
CA GLY A 423 -33.45 -38.62 -43.77
C GLY A 423 -34.93 -38.59 -44.14
N GLY A 424 -35.71 -37.84 -43.36
CA GLY A 424 -37.04 -37.39 -43.73
C GLY A 424 -36.91 -36.03 -44.40
N GLY A 425 -37.15 -35.99 -45.71
CA GLY A 425 -37.19 -34.77 -46.49
C GLY A 425 -38.22 -33.78 -45.93
N PHE A 426 -37.77 -32.56 -45.65
CA PHE A 426 -38.67 -31.43 -45.45
C PHE A 426 -39.25 -31.04 -46.81
N SER A 427 -40.45 -31.53 -47.12
CA SER A 427 -41.33 -30.88 -48.08
C SER A 427 -41.86 -29.58 -47.46
N THR A 428 -41.51 -28.46 -48.09
CA THR A 428 -42.03 -27.12 -47.79
C THR A 428 -43.54 -27.11 -48.00
N LEU A 429 -44.31 -26.94 -46.93
CA LEU A 429 -45.77 -26.91 -46.95
C LEU A 429 -46.26 -25.58 -46.36
N TRP A 430 -45.84 -24.48 -46.98
CA TRP A 430 -46.52 -23.19 -46.98
C TRP A 430 -46.18 -22.51 -48.31
N GLY A 431 -47.14 -22.55 -49.25
CA GLY A 431 -47.14 -21.71 -50.43
C GLY A 431 -47.88 -20.40 -50.12
N GLU A 432 -47.24 -19.27 -50.37
CA GLU A 432 -47.47 -18.33 -51.47
C GLU A 432 -46.27 -17.37 -51.57
#